data_AF-A0A2I9CXH4-F1
#
_entry.id   AF-A0A2I9CXH4-F1
#
_cell.length_a   1.000
_cell.length_b   1.000
_cell.length_c   1.000
_cell.angle_alpha   90.00
_cell.angle_beta   90.00
_cell.angle_gamma   90.00
#
_symmetry.space_group_name_H-M   'P 1'
#
loop_
_entity.id
_entity.type
_entity.pdbx_description
1 polymer ?
#
loop_
_entity_poly.entity_id
_entity_poly.type
_entity_poly.pdbx_seq_one_letter_code
_entity_poly.pdbx_strand_id
1 'polypeptide(L)'
;MNDEDGHPGTPGGDLARFQRGAQDWLVLLSGGVTLGPLSATALLRAWRHELERGRGHRLMAYAITAHGRTVYLVGPHPGAGPRGLLVEGERVSLCGLDERGQPLALRGLPLSRVNGYLFITGRLSW
;
A
#
# COMPACT_ATOMS: atom_id res chain seq x y z
N MET A 1 45.58 2.31 4.12
CA MET A 1 45.88 2.38 2.68
C MET A 1 45.66 0.97 2.15
N ASN A 2 44.54 0.60 1.54
CA ASN A 2 43.55 1.38 0.80
C ASN A 2 42.11 0.97 1.11
N ASP A 3 41.24 1.96 0.97
CA ASP A 3 39.79 1.89 0.86
C ASP A 3 39.36 1.05 -0.36
N GLU A 4 38.33 0.21 -0.18
CA GLU A 4 37.53 -0.32 -1.29
C GLU A 4 36.04 -0.10 -0.98
N ASP A 5 35.60 1.09 -1.38
CA ASP A 5 34.34 1.42 -2.07
C ASP A 5 33.09 0.59 -1.72
N GLY A 6 32.43 0.98 -0.64
CA GLY A 6 30.99 0.80 -0.50
C GLY A 6 30.26 1.64 -1.55
N HIS A 7 29.70 1.00 -2.57
CA HIS A 7 28.73 1.62 -3.48
C HIS A 7 27.38 1.80 -2.77
N PRO A 8 26.94 3.04 -2.47
CA PRO A 8 25.54 3.26 -2.11
C PRO A 8 24.68 3.11 -3.37
N GLY A 9 23.71 2.20 -3.33
CA GLY A 9 22.72 2.04 -4.40
C GLY A 9 22.11 3.39 -4.78
N THR A 10 22.15 3.71 -6.07
CA THR A 10 21.79 5.02 -6.62
C THR A 10 20.33 5.38 -6.30
N PRO A 11 20.05 6.50 -5.61
CA PRO A 11 18.68 6.92 -5.26
C PRO A 11 17.74 7.14 -6.46
N GLY A 12 18.31 7.34 -7.66
CA GLY A 12 17.55 7.62 -8.89
C GLY A 12 16.77 6.44 -9.46
N GLY A 13 17.15 5.19 -9.13
CA GLY A 13 16.48 3.99 -9.66
C GLY A 13 15.08 3.78 -9.07
N ASP A 14 14.95 3.98 -7.77
CA ASP A 14 13.68 3.81 -7.06
C ASP A 14 12.71 4.95 -7.34
N LEU A 15 13.21 6.19 -7.48
CA LEU A 15 12.38 7.34 -7.83
C LEU A 15 11.80 7.25 -9.25
N ALA A 16 12.58 6.76 -10.22
CA ALA A 16 12.11 6.58 -11.60
C ALA A 16 11.17 5.36 -11.75
N ARG A 17 11.30 4.34 -10.90
CA ARG A 17 10.32 3.25 -10.79
C ARG A 17 9.03 3.77 -10.14
N PHE A 18 9.16 4.64 -9.16
CA PHE A 18 8.07 5.26 -8.43
C PHE A 18 7.24 6.22 -9.28
N GLN A 19 7.87 7.10 -10.07
CA GLN A 19 7.17 8.01 -10.98
C GLN A 19 6.43 7.27 -12.09
N ARG A 20 6.99 6.17 -12.60
CA ARG A 20 6.27 5.26 -13.51
C ARG A 20 5.09 4.61 -12.83
N GLY A 21 5.28 4.14 -11.59
CA GLY A 21 4.17 3.73 -10.73
C GLY A 21 3.09 4.80 -10.68
N ALA A 22 3.44 6.08 -10.41
CA ALA A 22 2.53 7.25 -10.30
C ALA A 22 1.77 7.60 -11.58
N GLN A 23 2.33 7.34 -12.75
CA GLN A 23 1.60 7.50 -14.02
C GLN A 23 0.69 6.32 -14.30
N ASP A 24 1.15 5.09 -14.02
CA ASP A 24 0.29 3.91 -14.08
C ASP A 24 -0.88 4.02 -13.08
N TRP A 25 -0.65 4.65 -11.91
CA TRP A 25 -1.64 4.99 -10.88
C TRP A 25 -2.80 5.83 -11.45
N LEU A 26 -2.50 6.93 -12.14
CA LEU A 26 -3.53 7.83 -12.69
C LEU A 26 -4.38 7.14 -13.76
N VAL A 27 -3.77 6.32 -14.62
CA VAL A 27 -4.48 5.57 -15.66
C VAL A 27 -5.40 4.51 -15.04
N LEU A 28 -4.94 3.80 -14.00
CA LEU A 28 -5.69 2.76 -13.31
C LEU A 28 -6.86 3.32 -12.46
N LEU A 29 -6.72 4.52 -11.89
CA LEU A 29 -7.76 5.21 -11.13
C LEU A 29 -8.98 5.60 -11.96
N SER A 30 -8.84 5.74 -13.29
CA SER A 30 -9.94 6.07 -14.22
C SER A 30 -10.98 4.96 -14.42
N GLY A 31 -10.69 3.73 -13.97
CA GLY A 31 -11.52 2.55 -14.30
C GLY A 31 -11.72 1.55 -13.16
N GLY A 32 -11.42 1.92 -11.92
CA GLY A 32 -11.57 1.07 -10.74
C GLY A 32 -12.56 1.59 -9.71
N VAL A 33 -12.69 0.86 -8.61
CA VAL A 33 -13.56 1.19 -7.47
C VAL A 33 -12.74 1.24 -6.19
N THR A 34 -12.99 2.24 -5.36
CA THR A 34 -12.43 2.35 -4.01
C THR A 34 -13.43 1.79 -2.99
N LEU A 35 -12.97 0.87 -2.14
CA LEU A 35 -13.72 0.36 -0.99
C LEU A 35 -13.17 0.98 0.30
N GLY A 36 -13.99 1.74 1.00
CA GLY A 36 -13.68 2.28 2.32
C GLY A 36 -14.46 3.54 2.70
N PRO A 37 -14.22 4.10 3.90
CA PRO A 37 -13.22 3.66 4.87
C PRO A 37 -13.55 2.31 5.53
N LEU A 38 -12.53 1.47 5.72
CA LEU A 38 -12.62 0.18 6.43
C LEU A 38 -11.69 0.19 7.65
N SER A 39 -12.05 -0.49 8.73
CA SER A 39 -11.06 -0.80 9.77
C SER A 39 -9.94 -1.67 9.20
N ALA A 40 -8.74 -1.67 9.83
CA ALA A 40 -7.62 -2.49 9.35
C ALA A 40 -7.99 -3.99 9.19
N THR A 41 -8.80 -4.53 10.10
CA THR A 41 -9.29 -5.91 10.01
C THR A 41 -10.27 -6.11 8.85
N ALA A 42 -11.21 -5.18 8.65
CA ALA A 42 -12.17 -5.26 7.55
C ALA A 42 -11.45 -5.13 6.19
N LEU A 43 -10.42 -4.29 6.11
CA LEU A 43 -9.55 -4.15 4.95
C LEU A 43 -8.85 -5.46 4.60
N LEU A 44 -8.23 -6.14 5.58
CA LEU A 44 -7.59 -7.45 5.38
C LEU A 44 -8.60 -8.53 4.94
N ARG A 45 -9.83 -8.48 5.45
CA ARG A 45 -10.90 -9.40 5.01
C ARG A 45 -11.33 -9.12 3.57
N ALA A 46 -11.54 -7.86 3.20
CA ALA A 46 -11.86 -7.47 1.83
C ALA A 46 -10.73 -7.84 0.86
N TRP A 47 -9.47 -7.63 1.27
CA TRP A 47 -8.28 -8.05 0.55
C TRP A 47 -8.32 -9.55 0.25
N ARG A 48 -8.46 -10.38 1.28
CA ARG A 48 -8.50 -11.84 1.14
C ARG A 48 -9.67 -12.29 0.27
N HIS A 49 -10.84 -11.66 0.42
CA HIS A 49 -12.01 -11.97 -0.40
C HIS A 49 -11.73 -11.75 -1.89
N GLU A 50 -11.09 -10.65 -2.27
CA GLU A 50 -10.74 -10.40 -3.68
C GLU A 50 -9.64 -11.34 -4.20
N LEU A 51 -8.71 -11.77 -3.33
CA LEU A 51 -7.74 -12.82 -3.69
C LEU A 51 -8.43 -14.16 -3.99
N GLU A 52 -9.37 -14.57 -3.14
CA GLU A 52 -10.15 -15.82 -3.31
C GLU A 52 -10.97 -15.79 -4.61
N ARG A 53 -11.38 -14.60 -5.08
CA ARG A 53 -12.05 -14.40 -6.36
C ARG A 53 -11.10 -14.34 -7.57
N GLY A 54 -9.80 -14.58 -7.38
CA GLY A 54 -8.80 -14.53 -8.44
C GLY A 54 -8.49 -13.10 -8.92
N ARG A 55 -8.92 -12.07 -8.18
CA ARG A 55 -8.78 -10.65 -8.54
C ARG A 55 -7.54 -9.99 -7.93
N GLY A 56 -6.60 -10.76 -7.40
CA GLY A 56 -5.35 -10.23 -6.81
C GLY A 56 -4.54 -9.35 -7.76
N HIS A 57 -4.56 -9.64 -9.06
CA HIS A 57 -3.93 -8.81 -10.10
C HIS A 57 -4.60 -7.43 -10.30
N ARG A 58 -5.79 -7.24 -9.74
CA ARG A 58 -6.57 -5.99 -9.78
C ARG A 58 -6.48 -5.20 -8.48
N LEU A 59 -5.90 -5.79 -7.44
CA LEU A 59 -5.71 -5.13 -6.15
C LEU A 59 -4.52 -4.21 -6.24
N MET A 60 -4.78 -2.93 -6.00
CA MET A 60 -3.79 -1.89 -6.07
C MET A 60 -3.61 -1.20 -4.73
N ALA A 61 -2.61 -0.32 -4.66
CA ALA A 61 -2.25 0.46 -3.51
C ALA A 61 -3.49 1.09 -2.91
N TYR A 62 -3.46 1.06 -1.59
CA TYR A 62 -4.53 1.50 -0.77
C TYR A 62 -3.93 2.43 0.26
N ALA A 63 -4.71 3.44 0.59
CA ALA A 63 -4.36 4.41 1.58
C ALA A 63 -4.76 3.88 2.96
N ILE A 64 -3.88 4.05 3.94
CA ILE A 64 -4.23 3.92 5.34
C ILE A 64 -4.09 5.28 6.01
N THR A 65 -5.19 5.81 6.53
CA THR A 65 -5.18 7.00 7.37
C THR A 65 -5.04 6.64 8.83
N ALA A 66 -4.01 7.21 9.46
CA ALA A 66 -3.77 7.12 10.90
C ALA A 66 -3.10 8.39 11.41
N HIS A 67 -3.60 8.92 12.54
CA HIS A 67 -3.03 10.14 13.16
C HIS A 67 -2.92 11.34 12.20
N GLY A 68 -3.92 11.53 11.34
CA GLY A 68 -3.93 12.63 10.36
C GLY A 68 -2.90 12.46 9.22
N ARG A 69 -2.25 11.31 9.11
CA ARG A 69 -1.33 10.97 8.02
C ARG A 69 -1.92 9.88 7.15
N THR A 70 -1.61 9.92 5.87
CA THR A 70 -1.98 8.89 4.91
C THR A 70 -0.73 8.12 4.49
N VAL A 71 -0.76 6.80 4.66
CA VAL A 71 0.28 5.90 4.16
C VAL A 71 -0.25 5.16 2.94
N TYR A 72 0.38 5.38 1.80
CA TYR A 72 0.13 4.65 0.56
C TYR A 72 0.98 3.38 0.54
N LEU A 73 0.33 2.24 0.58
CA LEU A 73 0.99 0.94 0.57
C LEU A 73 1.12 0.49 -0.88
N VAL A 74 2.32 0.69 -1.45
CA VAL A 74 2.58 0.47 -2.89
C VAL A 74 2.86 -1.01 -3.17
N GLY A 75 2.22 -1.52 -4.21
CA GLY A 75 2.36 -2.91 -4.67
C GLY A 75 3.66 -3.21 -5.43
N PRO A 76 3.81 -4.45 -5.93
CA PRO A 76 2.83 -5.52 -5.90
C PRO A 76 2.71 -6.15 -4.51
N HIS A 77 1.51 -6.64 -4.19
CA HIS A 77 1.21 -7.29 -2.91
C HIS A 77 0.88 -8.77 -3.09
N PRO A 78 1.83 -9.60 -3.57
CA PRO A 78 1.59 -11.03 -3.67
C PRO A 78 1.46 -11.63 -2.26
N GLY A 79 0.37 -12.35 -1.99
CA GLY A 79 0.20 -13.13 -0.75
C GLY A 79 -1.03 -12.78 0.09
N ALA A 80 -1.14 -13.40 1.27
CA ALA A 80 -2.32 -13.36 2.15
C ALA A 80 -2.65 -11.98 2.74
N GLY A 81 -1.73 -11.02 2.61
CA GLY A 81 -1.91 -9.68 3.10
C GLY A 81 -1.05 -8.70 2.33
N PRO A 82 -1.41 -7.42 2.37
CA PRO A 82 -0.69 -6.40 1.66
C PRO A 82 0.65 -6.05 2.31
N ARG A 83 1.71 -6.07 1.49
CA ARG A 83 3.05 -5.60 1.89
C ARG A 83 3.00 -4.21 2.52
N GLY A 84 3.68 -4.06 3.65
CA GLY A 84 3.76 -2.80 4.38
C GLY A 84 2.67 -2.59 5.43
N LEU A 85 1.69 -3.49 5.54
CA LEU A 85 0.74 -3.54 6.65
C LEU A 85 1.03 -4.77 7.52
N LEU A 86 1.25 -4.54 8.81
CA LEU A 86 1.38 -5.58 9.81
C LEU A 86 0.34 -5.33 10.91
N VAL A 87 -0.45 -6.37 11.22
CA VAL A 87 -1.45 -6.34 12.29
C VAL A 87 -1.08 -7.43 13.30
N GLU A 88 -0.80 -7.01 14.53
CA GLU A 88 -0.41 -7.88 15.65
C GLU A 88 -1.29 -7.55 16.86
N GLY A 89 -2.26 -8.42 17.15
CA GLY A 89 -3.30 -8.15 18.14
C GLY A 89 -4.06 -6.86 17.82
N GLU A 90 -4.14 -5.94 18.78
CA GLU A 90 -4.81 -4.63 18.64
C GLU A 90 -3.90 -3.53 18.10
N ARG A 91 -2.75 -3.89 17.51
CA ARG A 91 -1.76 -2.95 17.01
C ARG A 91 -1.49 -3.11 15.51
N VAL A 92 -1.24 -1.97 14.88
CA VAL A 92 -0.97 -1.85 13.46
C VAL A 92 0.36 -1.15 13.24
N SER A 93 1.18 -1.70 12.35
CA SER A 93 2.36 -1.04 11.81
C SER A 93 2.22 -0.89 10.30
N LEU A 94 2.60 0.27 9.79
CA LEU A 94 2.48 0.71 8.41
C LEU A 94 3.85 1.11 7.90
N CYS A 95 4.20 0.67 6.70
CA CYS A 95 5.40 1.05 5.99
C CYS A 95 5.07 1.23 4.52
N GLY A 96 5.14 2.47 4.05
CA GLY A 96 4.81 2.83 2.67
C GLY A 96 5.30 4.23 2.38
N LEU A 97 4.50 4.99 1.64
CA LEU A 97 4.84 6.34 1.22
C LEU A 97 3.81 7.34 1.73
N ASP A 98 4.22 8.59 1.91
CA ASP A 98 3.30 9.71 2.13
C ASP A 98 2.77 10.31 0.81
N GLU A 99 1.97 11.36 0.90
CA GLU A 99 1.41 12.07 -0.25
C GLU A 99 2.45 12.74 -1.17
N ARG A 100 3.68 12.89 -0.69
CA ARG A 100 4.83 13.43 -1.46
C ARG A 100 5.68 12.32 -2.06
N GLY A 101 5.30 11.06 -1.86
CA GLY A 101 6.06 9.90 -2.28
C GLY A 101 7.29 9.61 -1.41
N GLN A 102 7.38 10.21 -0.21
CA GLN A 102 8.50 9.97 0.71
C GLN A 102 8.23 8.74 1.57
N PRO A 103 9.26 7.92 1.89
CA PRO A 103 9.11 6.79 2.80
C PRO A 103 8.56 7.20 4.17
N LEU A 104 7.49 6.54 4.59
CA LEU A 104 6.83 6.77 5.87
C LEU A 104 6.57 5.43 6.58
N ALA A 105 7.04 5.34 7.82
CA ALA A 105 6.79 4.22 8.70
C ALA A 105 6.10 4.67 9.99
N LEU A 106 4.94 4.10 10.28
CA LEU A 106 4.19 4.30 11.52
C LEU A 106 4.10 2.97 12.25
N ARG A 107 4.43 2.91 13.54
CA ARG A 107 4.52 1.63 14.27
C ARG A 107 3.64 1.64 15.51
N GLY A 108 3.08 0.48 15.83
CA GLY A 108 2.38 0.24 17.10
C GLY A 108 1.10 1.07 17.28
N LEU A 109 0.45 1.46 16.18
CA LEU A 109 -0.78 2.25 16.20
C LEU A 109 -1.94 1.41 16.73
N PRO A 110 -2.83 1.97 17.57
CA PRO A 110 -4.06 1.29 17.95
C PRO A 110 -4.93 1.02 16.72
N LEU A 111 -5.46 -0.19 16.58
CA LEU A 111 -6.28 -0.58 15.43
C LEU A 111 -7.50 0.32 15.24
N SER A 112 -8.08 0.83 16.33
CA SER A 112 -9.19 1.79 16.34
C SER A 112 -8.88 3.16 15.72
N ARG A 113 -7.59 3.48 15.50
CA ARG A 113 -7.14 4.76 14.92
C ARG A 113 -6.76 4.65 13.45
N VAL A 114 -7.05 3.52 12.83
CA VAL A 114 -6.59 3.18 11.49
C VAL A 114 -7.78 2.91 10.59
N ASN A 115 -7.91 3.70 9.52
CA ASN A 115 -8.86 3.45 8.44
C ASN A 115 -8.11 3.15 7.14
N GLY A 116 -8.62 2.22 6.35
CA GLY A 116 -8.03 1.80 5.07
C GLY A 116 -8.99 1.93 3.90
N TYR A 117 -8.44 2.08 2.70
CA TYR A 117 -9.17 2.26 1.44
C TYR A 117 -8.63 1.38 0.33
N LEU A 118 -9.24 0.23 0.07
CA LEU A 118 -8.77 -0.68 -0.99
C LEU A 118 -9.15 -0.16 -2.38
N PHE A 119 -8.19 -0.07 -3.30
CA PHE A 119 -8.48 0.23 -4.70
C PHE A 119 -8.45 -1.04 -5.56
N ILE A 120 -9.52 -1.27 -6.32
CA ILE A 120 -9.69 -2.42 -7.21
C ILE A 120 -9.86 -1.93 -8.64
N THR A 121 -8.96 -2.32 -9.55
CA THR A 121 -9.00 -1.89 -10.95
C THR A 121 -9.98 -2.69 -11.80
N GLY A 122 -10.59 -2.05 -12.79
CA GLY A 122 -11.54 -2.67 -13.71
C GLY A 122 -12.98 -2.65 -13.18
N ARG A 123 -13.96 -2.76 -14.08
CA ARG A 123 -15.38 -2.82 -13.71
C ARG A 123 -15.67 -4.06 -12.85
N LEU A 124 -16.24 -3.82 -11.66
CA LEU A 124 -16.88 -4.88 -10.88
C LEU A 124 -18.16 -5.29 -11.60
N SER A 125 -18.17 -6.47 -12.21
CA SER A 125 -19.42 -7.14 -12.57
C SER A 125 -19.97 -7.77 -11.29
N TRP A 126 -21.06 -7.21 -10.78
CA TRP A 126 -21.83 -7.72 -9.64
C TRP A 126 -22.72 -8.86 -10.10
#